data_AF-C0Z2V7-F1
#
_entry.id   AF-C0Z2V7-F1
#
_cell.length_a   1.000
_cell.length_b   1.000
_cell.length_c   1.000
_cell.angle_alpha   90.00
_cell.angle_beta   90.00
_cell.angle_gamma   90.00
#
_symmetry.space_group_name_H-M   'P 1'
#
loop_
_entity.id
_entity.type
_entity.pdbx_description
1 polymer ?
#
loop_
_entity_poly.entity_id
_entity_poly.type
_entity_poly.pdbx_seq_one_letter_code
_entity_poly.pdbx_strand_id
1 'polypeptide(L)'
;MNPGNVIGPVLQPTLNYSVEVIVDLINGKNPSNSFYYRFMDVRDVSLAHIKAFEVPSASGRYILADPDVTMKDIQKLLHELFPDLCRVDK
;
A
#
# COMPACT_ATOMS: atom_id res chain seq x y z
N MET A 1 -9.67 7.66 11.80
CA MET A 1 -8.63 7.35 10.79
C MET A 1 -9.29 6.73 9.59
N ASN A 2 -8.90 7.17 8.40
CA ASN A 2 -9.50 6.75 7.13
C ASN A 2 -8.36 6.52 6.12
N PRO A 3 -7.63 5.39 6.21
CA PRO A 3 -6.55 5.08 5.29
C PRO A 3 -7.05 4.55 3.94
N GLY A 4 -6.20 4.68 2.92
CA GLY A 4 -6.30 3.92 1.66
C GLY A 4 -5.85 2.46 1.82
N ASN A 5 -5.19 1.89 0.81
CA ASN A 5 -4.56 0.58 0.94
C ASN A 5 -3.37 0.67 1.89
N VAL A 6 -3.26 -0.24 2.85
CA VAL A 6 -2.20 -0.21 3.87
C VAL A 6 -1.19 -1.32 3.61
N ILE A 7 0.04 -0.95 3.30
CA ILE A 7 1.17 -1.85 3.02
C ILE A 7 2.31 -1.62 4.01
N GLY A 8 3.30 -2.50 4.02
CA GLY A 8 4.49 -2.37 4.85
C GLY A 8 4.96 -3.72 5.41
N PRO A 9 5.88 -3.71 6.39
CA PRO A 9 6.37 -4.92 7.03
C PRO A 9 5.24 -5.76 7.64
N VAL A 10 5.23 -7.07 7.34
CA VAL A 10 4.22 -8.00 7.84
C VAL A 10 4.75 -8.70 9.10
N LEU A 11 3.99 -8.63 10.20
CA LEU A 11 4.39 -9.21 11.50
C LEU A 11 4.00 -10.69 11.68
N GLN A 12 3.19 -11.23 10.78
CA GLN A 12 2.68 -12.60 10.82
C GLN A 12 2.72 -13.23 9.42
N PRO A 13 2.75 -14.56 9.28
CA PRO A 13 2.83 -15.24 7.98
C PRO A 13 1.48 -15.26 7.22
N THR A 14 0.71 -14.18 7.31
CA THR A 14 -0.60 -14.03 6.68
C THR A 14 -0.67 -12.65 6.03
N LEU A 15 -1.01 -12.61 4.75
CA LEU A 15 -1.17 -11.36 4.02
C LEU A 15 -2.53 -10.73 4.33
N ASN A 16 -2.56 -9.40 4.35
CA ASN A 16 -3.81 -8.66 4.22
C ASN A 16 -4.10 -8.43 2.72
N TYR A 17 -5.31 -7.96 2.42
CA TYR A 17 -5.72 -7.65 1.05
C TYR A 17 -4.77 -6.68 0.33
N SER A 18 -4.38 -5.58 0.98
CA SER A 18 -3.56 -4.54 0.35
C SER A 18 -2.15 -5.01 -0.03
N VAL A 19 -1.55 -5.90 0.75
CA VAL A 19 -0.26 -6.53 0.44
C VAL A 19 -0.43 -7.64 -0.60
N GLU A 20 -1.54 -8.37 -0.57
CA GLU A 20 -1.87 -9.36 -1.60
C GLU A 20 -1.97 -8.73 -3.00
N VAL A 21 -2.51 -7.50 -3.11
CA VAL A 21 -2.47 -6.73 -4.37
C VAL A 21 -1.05 -6.63 -4.91
N ILE A 22 -0.06 -6.27 -4.08
CA ILE A 22 1.34 -6.16 -4.53
C ILE A 22 1.90 -7.52 -4.96
N VAL A 23 1.61 -8.58 -4.21
CA VAL A 23 2.04 -9.95 -4.54
C VAL A 23 1.45 -10.42 -5.87
N ASP A 24 0.18 -10.15 -6.12
CA ASP A 24 -0.48 -10.50 -7.38
C ASP A 24 0.14 -9.74 -8.56
N LEU A 25 0.50 -8.47 -8.39
CA LEU A 25 1.21 -7.69 -9.41
C LEU A 25 2.59 -8.24 -9.72
N ILE A 26 3.34 -8.64 -8.71
CA ILE A 26 4.64 -9.31 -8.88
C ILE A 26 4.46 -10.61 -9.68
N ASN A 27 3.37 -11.35 -9.42
CA ASN A 27 3.04 -12.59 -10.14
C ASN A 27 2.37 -12.35 -11.51
N GLY A 28 2.38 -11.11 -12.03
CA GLY A 28 1.83 -10.77 -13.34
C GLY A 28 0.30 -10.79 -13.44
N LYS A 29 -0.41 -10.89 -12.31
CA LYS A 29 -1.87 -10.77 -12.30
C LYS A 29 -2.27 -9.30 -12.22
N ASN A 30 -3.48 -8.99 -12.67
CA ASN A 30 -4.10 -7.69 -12.38
C ASN A 30 -5.30 -7.91 -11.45
N PRO A 31 -5.13 -7.76 -10.13
CA PRO A 31 -6.15 -8.14 -9.15
C PRO A 31 -7.34 -7.18 -9.10
N SER A 32 -7.29 -6.01 -9.75
CA SER A 32 -8.39 -5.05 -9.69
C SER A 32 -8.70 -4.36 -11.02
N ASN A 33 -9.98 -4.01 -11.18
CA ASN A 33 -10.46 -3.11 -12.24
C ASN A 33 -10.20 -1.63 -11.93
N SER A 34 -9.47 -1.30 -10.85
CA SER A 34 -9.12 0.06 -10.50
C SER A 34 -7.92 0.55 -11.30
N PHE A 35 -8.06 1.73 -11.88
CA PHE A 35 -6.97 2.43 -12.59
C PHE A 35 -6.00 3.12 -11.63
N TYR A 36 -6.42 3.39 -10.39
CA TYR A 36 -5.68 4.17 -9.40
C TYR A 36 -5.69 3.49 -8.03
N TYR A 37 -4.55 3.54 -7.35
CA TYR A 37 -4.37 3.03 -6.00
C TYR A 37 -3.83 4.14 -5.12
N ARG A 38 -4.19 4.14 -3.84
CA ARG A 38 -3.52 4.93 -2.80
C ARG A 38 -2.95 3.97 -1.79
N PHE A 39 -1.65 4.03 -1.57
CA PHE A 39 -0.97 3.22 -0.58
C PHE A 39 -0.60 4.08 0.64
N MET A 40 -0.50 3.46 1.80
CA MET A 40 -0.01 4.05 3.03
C MET A 40 0.88 3.04 3.73
N ASP A 41 1.99 3.49 4.30
CA ASP A 41 2.79 2.64 5.18
C ASP A 41 2.04 2.38 6.50
N VAL A 42 1.97 1.12 6.93
CA VAL A 42 1.32 0.70 8.18
C VAL A 42 1.91 1.40 9.41
N ARG A 43 3.19 1.80 9.37
CA ARG A 43 3.85 2.53 10.44
C ARG A 43 3.33 3.96 10.55
N ASP A 44 3.05 4.62 9.43
CA ASP A 44 2.46 5.96 9.41
C ASP A 44 1.01 5.95 9.87
N VAL A 45 0.24 4.92 9.46
CA VAL A 45 -1.11 4.70 9.98
C VAL A 45 -1.09 4.51 11.49
N SER A 46 -0.18 3.65 11.99
CA SER A 46 -0.03 3.40 13.43
C SER A 46 0.35 4.67 14.19
N LEU A 47 1.29 5.47 13.67
CA LEU A 47 1.69 6.74 14.25
C LEU A 47 0.53 7.74 14.27
N ALA A 48 -0.27 7.81 13.20
CA ALA A 48 -1.45 8.68 13.16
C ALA A 48 -2.47 8.29 14.23
N HIS A 49 -2.71 6.98 14.43
CA HIS A 49 -3.55 6.49 15.51
C HIS A 49 -3.05 6.91 16.89
N ILE A 50 -1.76 6.73 17.18
CA ILE A 50 -1.14 7.16 18.44
C ILE A 50 -1.34 8.66 18.65
N LYS A 51 -1.00 9.49 17.66
CA LYS A 51 -1.13 10.94 17.75
C LYS A 51 -2.56 11.40 17.97
N ALA A 52 -3.53 10.80 17.30
CA ALA A 52 -4.93 11.19 17.51
C ALA A 52 -5.48 10.77 18.86
N PHE A 53 -4.88 9.78 19.51
CA PHE A 53 -5.21 9.41 20.88
C PHE A 53 -4.52 10.33 21.90
N GLU A 54 -3.24 10.63 21.69
CA GLU A 54 -2.42 11.37 22.66
C GLU A 54 -2.60 12.89 22.62
N VAL A 55 -2.95 13.47 21.46
CA VAL A 55 -3.11 14.92 21.29
C VAL A 55 -4.50 15.36 21.74
N PRO A 56 -4.67 16.14 22.82
CA PRO A 56 -5.99 16.45 23.37
C PRO A 56 -6.90 17.27 22.44
N SER A 57 -6.31 18.01 21.49
CA SER A 57 -7.05 18.78 20.49
C SER A 57 -7.43 17.97 19.24
N ALA A 58 -6.95 16.73 19.12
CA ALA A 58 -7.30 15.87 17.99
C ALA A 58 -8.79 15.51 18.03
N SER A 59 -9.48 15.67 16.91
CA SER A 59 -10.91 15.39 16.81
C SER A 59 -11.33 15.14 15.36
N GLY A 60 -12.48 14.49 15.18
CA GLY A 60 -13.06 14.24 13.87
C GLY A 60 -12.38 13.11 13.08
N ARG A 61 -12.27 13.29 11.77
CA ARG A 61 -11.80 12.28 10.81
C ARG A 61 -10.51 12.74 10.15
N TYR A 62 -9.57 11.80 10.06
CA TYR A 62 -8.27 12.01 9.42
C TYR A 62 -8.16 11.08 8.21
N ILE A 63 -8.06 11.67 7.02
CA ILE A 63 -7.79 10.94 5.78
C ILE A 63 -6.28 10.69 5.73
N LEU A 64 -5.91 9.43 5.61
CA LEU A 64 -4.51 9.00 5.48
C LEU A 64 -4.35 8.49 4.06
N ALA A 65 -3.92 9.36 3.16
CA ALA A 65 -3.84 9.04 1.74
C ALA A 65 -2.65 9.74 1.11
N ASP A 66 -1.75 8.95 0.54
CA ASP A 66 -0.78 9.42 -0.43
C ASP A 66 -1.45 9.70 -1.79
N PRO A 67 -0.76 10.40 -2.70
CA PRO A 67 -1.23 10.62 -4.06
C PRO A 67 -1.63 9.31 -4.75
N ASP A 68 -2.56 9.44 -5.70
CA ASP A 68 -2.97 8.33 -6.55
C ASP A 68 -1.77 7.83 -7.39
N VAL A 69 -1.53 6.52 -7.37
CA VAL A 69 -0.57 5.84 -8.23
C VAL A 69 -1.29 4.93 -9.22
N THR A 70 -0.81 4.89 -10.46
CA THR A 70 -1.36 3.99 -11.47
C THR A 70 -0.69 2.63 -11.42
N MET A 71 -1.31 1.65 -12.07
CA MET A 71 -0.69 0.34 -12.25
C MET A 71 0.68 0.42 -12.93
N LYS A 72 0.83 1.32 -13.91
CA LYS A 72 2.08 1.52 -14.63
C LYS A 72 3.17 2.07 -13.72
N ASP A 73 2.81 2.95 -12.79
CA ASP A 73 3.76 3.51 -11.82
C ASP A 73 4.28 2.42 -10.88
N ILE A 74 3.39 1.55 -10.40
CA ILE A 74 3.75 0.42 -9.54
C ILE A 74 4.66 -0.57 -10.29
N GLN A 75 4.30 -0.94 -11.52
CA GLN A 75 5.11 -1.86 -12.34
C GLN A 75 6.49 -1.27 -12.65
N LYS A 76 6.55 0.03 -13.00
CA LYS A 76 7.81 0.74 -13.22
C LYS A 76 8.68 0.70 -11.97
N LEU A 77 8.11 1.02 -10.81
CA LEU A 77 8.82 0.99 -9.54
C LEU A 77 9.32 -0.41 -9.18
N LEU A 78 8.49 -1.45 -9.36
CA LEU A 78 8.89 -2.84 -9.13
C LEU A 78 10.04 -3.26 -10.04
N HIS A 79 10.02 -2.85 -11.31
CA HIS A 79 11.10 -3.13 -12.25
C HIS A 79 12.40 -2.40 -11.87
N GLU A 80 12.32 -1.15 -11.41
CA GLU A 80 13.47 -0.36 -10.96
C GLU A 80 14.10 -0.94 -9.69
N LEU A 81 13.29 -1.37 -8.72
CA LEU A 81 13.77 -1.91 -7.43
C LEU A 81 14.18 -3.38 -7.52
N PHE A 82 13.50 -4.16 -8.37
CA PHE A 82 13.65 -5.62 -8.46
C PHE A 82 13.64 -6.10 -9.92
N PRO A 83 14.69 -5.80 -10.71
CA PRO A 83 14.73 -6.15 -12.13
C PRO A 83 14.50 -7.64 -12.42
N ASP A 84 14.99 -8.52 -11.54
CA ASP A 84 14.88 -9.98 -11.69
C ASP A 84 13.49 -10.55 -11.35
N LEU A 85 12.66 -9.83 -10.57
CA LEU A 85 11.30 -10.24 -10.26
C LEU A 85 10.33 -9.98 -11.43
N CYS A 86 10.67 -9.02 -12.30
CA CYS A 86 9.91 -8.74 -13.52
C CYS A 86 10.37 -9.59 -14.71
N ARG A 87 10.73 -10.87 -14.51
CA ARG A 87 10.96 -11.77 -15.63
C ARG A 87 9.65 -12.12 -16.30
N VAL A 88 9.48 -11.55 -17.49
CA VAL A 88 8.50 -12.01 -18.48
C VAL A 88 9.04 -13.33 -19.07
N ASP A 89 9.06 -14.38 -18.26
CA ASP A 89 9.40 -15.71 -18.74
C ASP A 89 8.15 -16.36 -19.37
N LYS A 90 8.01 -16.09 -20.68
CA LYS A 90 7.25 -16.79 -21.75
C LYS A 90 5.71 -16.85 -21.71
#